data_AF-A0A6A3D9E9-F1
#
_entry.id   AF-A0A6A3D9E9-F1
#
_cell.length_a   1.000
_cell.length_b   1.000
_cell.length_c   1.000
_cell.angle_alpha   90.00
_cell.angle_beta   90.00
_cell.angle_gamma   90.00
#
_symmetry.space_group_name_H-M   'P 1'
#
loop_
_entity.id
_entity.type
_entity.pdbx_description
1 polymer ?
#
loop_
_entity_poly.entity_id
_entity_poly.type
_entity_poly.pdbx_seq_one_letter_code
_entity_poly.pdbx_strand_id
1 'polypeptide(L)'
;HLRPFQQQLEGFDRHLARGLRHLLQLPNNATAECFYAPVSRGGLGLLPLTELHAAFQVAHGWQMLNSKDPAVRRITRVQLRQIVDARHRIDSRAREGRDEELCELLLNSQLGTSPDAPPKRRNGDIGSLWVDVQCHLRTLGLKLATAPACTDTGSEAATLQLRVPHHDKWLDHRTVL
;
A
#
# COMPACT_ATOMS: atom_id res chain seq x y z
N HIS A 1 6.46 -3.36 13.65
CA HIS A 1 6.63 -3.13 12.20
C HIS A 1 8.01 -3.64 11.80
N LEU A 2 8.09 -4.76 11.08
CA LEU A 2 9.37 -5.26 10.56
C LEU A 2 9.61 -4.61 9.19
N ARG A 3 10.79 -4.02 9.00
CA ARG A 3 11.27 -3.54 7.69
C ARG A 3 12.43 -4.41 7.23
N PRO A 4 12.15 -5.60 6.69
CA PRO A 4 13.18 -6.34 6.01
C PRO A 4 13.68 -5.52 4.81
N PHE A 5 14.98 -5.57 4.54
CA PHE A 5 15.48 -4.98 3.30
C PHE A 5 14.98 -5.81 2.12
N GLN A 6 14.61 -5.14 1.03
CA GLN A 6 14.14 -5.81 -0.18
C GLN A 6 15.14 -6.88 -0.66
N GLN A 7 16.44 -6.57 -0.61
CA GLN A 7 17.51 -7.51 -0.96
C GLN A 7 17.50 -8.80 -0.13
N GLN A 8 17.07 -8.73 1.14
CA GLN A 8 16.95 -9.91 1.99
C GLN A 8 15.78 -10.78 1.54
N LEU A 9 14.61 -10.18 1.28
CA LEU A 9 13.44 -10.90 0.79
C LEU A 9 13.72 -11.58 -0.56
N GLU A 10 14.35 -10.87 -1.50
CA GLU A 10 14.78 -11.42 -2.79
C GLU A 10 15.83 -12.54 -2.62
N GLY A 11 16.68 -12.45 -1.60
CA GLY A 11 17.61 -13.51 -1.21
C GLY A 11 16.89 -14.77 -0.74
N PHE A 12 15.87 -14.60 0.10
CA PHE A 12 15.02 -15.70 0.56
C PHE A 12 14.23 -16.33 -0.58
N ASP A 13 13.62 -15.54 -1.46
CA ASP A 13 12.91 -16.03 -2.65
C ASP A 13 13.82 -16.91 -3.53
N ARG A 14 15.06 -16.46 -3.79
CA ARG A 14 16.05 -17.26 -4.52
C ARG A 14 16.41 -18.56 -3.82
N HIS A 15 16.49 -18.54 -2.49
CA HIS A 15 16.78 -19.74 -1.70
C HIS A 15 15.60 -20.72 -1.74
N LEU A 16 14.37 -20.23 -1.59
CA LEU A 16 13.14 -21.03 -1.71
C LEU A 16 13.02 -21.67 -3.09
N ALA A 17 13.20 -20.88 -4.16
CA ALA A 17 13.18 -21.41 -5.53
C ALA A 17 14.22 -22.51 -5.75
N ARG A 18 15.43 -22.37 -5.17
CA ARG A 18 16.47 -23.40 -5.24
C ARG A 18 16.07 -24.66 -4.47
N GLY A 19 15.52 -24.52 -3.26
CA GLY A 19 15.03 -25.63 -2.45
C GLY A 19 13.88 -26.38 -3.12
N LEU A 20 12.89 -25.66 -3.65
CA LEU A 20 11.77 -26.23 -4.40
C LEU A 20 12.24 -26.96 -5.66
N ARG A 21 13.19 -26.38 -6.40
CA ARG A 21 13.78 -27.05 -7.57
C ARG A 21 14.39 -28.40 -7.18
N HIS A 22 15.10 -28.44 -6.05
CA HIS A 22 15.70 -29.67 -5.56
C HIS A 22 14.65 -30.70 -5.11
N LEU A 23 13.65 -30.27 -4.32
CA LEU A 23 12.58 -31.15 -3.81
C LEU A 23 11.74 -31.76 -4.94
N LEU A 24 11.45 -30.96 -5.98
CA LEU A 24 10.66 -31.39 -7.13
C LEU A 24 11.52 -32.04 -8.24
N GLN A 25 12.82 -32.23 -7.99
CA GLN A 25 13.77 -32.82 -8.94
C GLN A 25 13.77 -32.15 -10.32
N LEU A 26 13.54 -30.84 -10.34
CA LEU A 26 13.49 -30.06 -11.56
C LEU A 26 14.90 -29.83 -12.12
N PRO A 27 15.07 -29.77 -13.46
CA PRO A 27 16.37 -29.57 -14.07
C PRO A 27 16.93 -28.17 -13.73
N ASN A 28 18.26 -28.04 -13.73
CA ASN A 28 18.93 -26.80 -13.33
C ASN A 28 18.61 -25.59 -14.23
N ASN A 29 18.10 -25.83 -15.45
CA ASN A 29 17.63 -24.80 -16.38
C ASN A 29 16.18 -24.36 -16.11
N ALA A 30 15.45 -25.00 -15.20
CA ALA A 30 14.10 -24.58 -14.84
C ALA A 30 14.12 -23.19 -14.20
N THR A 31 13.50 -22.22 -14.87
CA THR A 31 13.44 -20.83 -14.42
C THR A 31 12.60 -20.70 -13.16
N ALA A 32 12.94 -19.74 -12.29
CA ALA A 32 12.14 -19.46 -11.10
C ALA A 32 10.71 -19.00 -11.46
N GLU A 33 10.52 -18.49 -12.68
CA GLU A 33 9.20 -18.15 -13.23
C GLU A 33 8.22 -19.33 -13.21
N CYS A 34 8.70 -20.58 -13.35
CA CYS A 34 7.83 -21.75 -13.24
C CYS A 34 7.15 -21.84 -11.85
N PHE A 35 7.77 -21.30 -10.81
CA PHE A 35 7.18 -21.30 -9.46
C PHE A 35 6.17 -20.18 -9.27
N TYR A 36 6.44 -19.00 -9.83
CA TYR A 36 5.60 -17.81 -9.65
C TYR A 36 4.51 -17.67 -10.73
N ALA A 37 4.62 -18.38 -11.85
CA ALA A 37 3.60 -18.40 -12.88
C ALA A 37 2.28 -19.03 -12.35
N PRO A 38 1.11 -18.57 -12.82
CA PRO A 38 -0.17 -19.11 -12.39
C PRO A 38 -0.29 -20.61 -12.64
N VAL A 39 -1.05 -21.31 -11.78
CA VAL A 39 -1.35 -22.74 -11.93
C VAL A 39 -2.06 -23.04 -13.25
N SER A 40 -2.88 -22.10 -13.74
CA SER A 40 -3.53 -22.21 -15.06
C SER A 40 -2.57 -22.23 -16.25
N ARG A 41 -1.31 -21.83 -16.05
CA ARG A 41 -0.23 -21.85 -17.05
C ARG A 41 0.84 -22.90 -16.73
N GLY A 42 0.54 -23.87 -15.86
CA GLY A 42 1.46 -24.94 -15.48
C GLY A 42 2.53 -24.53 -14.46
N GLY A 43 2.39 -23.36 -13.84
CA GLY A 43 3.26 -22.96 -12.73
C GLY A 43 2.72 -23.41 -11.37
N LEU A 44 3.44 -23.08 -10.29
CA LEU A 44 2.99 -23.36 -8.92
C LEU A 44 2.14 -22.24 -8.31
N GLY A 45 2.06 -21.08 -8.95
CA GLY A 45 1.29 -19.93 -8.48
C GLY A 45 1.78 -19.37 -7.14
N LEU A 46 3.06 -19.54 -6.82
CA LEU A 46 3.64 -18.95 -5.61
C LEU A 46 3.68 -17.43 -5.75
N LEU A 47 3.52 -16.73 -4.63
CA LEU A 47 3.67 -15.28 -4.57
C LEU A 47 5.08 -14.92 -4.06
N PRO A 48 5.86 -14.09 -4.77
CA PRO A 48 7.15 -13.61 -4.27
C PRO A 48 7.01 -12.94 -2.90
N LEU A 49 7.99 -13.16 -2.01
CA LEU A 49 7.95 -12.56 -0.67
C LEU A 49 7.96 -11.03 -0.70
N THR A 50 8.58 -10.43 -1.71
CA THR A 50 8.54 -8.98 -1.94
C THR A 50 7.13 -8.47 -2.21
N GLU A 51 6.35 -9.19 -3.03
CA GLU A 51 4.96 -8.85 -3.35
C GLU A 51 4.04 -9.10 -2.15
N LEU A 52 4.24 -10.23 -1.47
CA LEU A 52 3.51 -10.55 -0.24
C LEU A 52 3.75 -9.50 0.85
N HIS A 53 5.01 -9.07 1.02
CA HIS A 53 5.35 -8.02 1.98
C HIS A 53 4.69 -6.68 1.63
N ALA A 54 4.72 -6.28 0.36
CA ALA A 54 4.06 -5.07 -0.12
C ALA A 54 2.55 -5.10 0.15
N ALA A 55 1.90 -6.22 -0.16
CA ALA A 55 0.47 -6.42 0.09
C ALA A 55 0.14 -6.31 1.59
N PHE A 56 0.94 -6.95 2.46
CA PHE A 56 0.75 -6.84 3.91
C PHE A 56 0.95 -5.44 4.45
N GLN A 57 1.93 -4.68 3.93
CA GLN A 57 2.11 -3.29 4.37
C GLN A 57 0.93 -2.40 3.97
N VAL A 58 0.41 -2.56 2.74
CA VAL A 58 -0.79 -1.82 2.31
C VAL A 58 -2.01 -2.22 3.16
N ALA A 59 -2.22 -3.52 3.38
CA ALA A 59 -3.31 -4.02 4.22
C ALA A 59 -3.21 -3.47 5.65
N HIS A 60 -2.02 -3.48 6.25
CA HIS A 60 -1.80 -2.95 7.59
C HIS A 60 -2.03 -1.42 7.65
N GLY A 61 -1.53 -0.67 6.66
CA GLY A 61 -1.79 0.77 6.55
C GLY A 61 -3.28 1.08 6.45
N TRP A 62 -4.02 0.32 5.63
CA TRP A 62 -5.47 0.44 5.50
C TRP A 62 -6.21 0.10 6.81
N GLN A 63 -5.79 -0.95 7.53
CA GLN A 63 -6.35 -1.29 8.84
C GLN A 63 -6.14 -0.18 9.87
N MET A 64 -4.97 0.47 9.88
CA MET A 64 -4.69 1.59 10.79
C MET A 64 -5.60 2.79 10.49
N LEU A 65 -5.82 3.07 9.21
CA LEU A 65 -6.74 4.13 8.75
C LEU A 65 -8.19 3.85 9.14
N ASN A 66 -8.62 2.60 9.01
CA ASN A 66 -10.00 2.15 9.19
C ASN A 66 -10.23 1.41 10.52
N SER A 67 -9.33 1.57 11.49
CA SER A 67 -9.41 0.86 12.76
C SER A 67 -10.70 1.24 13.52
N LYS A 68 -11.30 0.26 14.20
CA LYS A 68 -12.42 0.50 15.12
C LYS A 68 -12.00 1.35 16.32
N ASP A 69 -10.72 1.33 16.67
CA ASP A 69 -10.18 2.15 17.76
C ASP A 69 -9.97 3.61 17.30
N PRO A 70 -10.69 4.59 17.88
CA PRO A 70 -10.51 6.00 17.54
C PRO A 70 -9.10 6.53 17.87
N ALA A 71 -8.41 5.97 18.87
CA ALA A 71 -7.05 6.37 19.20
C ALA A 71 -6.07 6.01 18.09
N VAL A 72 -6.16 4.79 17.55
CA VAL A 72 -5.35 4.33 16.41
C VAL A 72 -5.58 5.21 15.18
N ARG A 73 -6.85 5.51 14.85
CA ARG A 73 -7.18 6.38 13.73
C ARG A 73 -6.62 7.80 13.91
N ARG A 74 -6.72 8.34 15.13
CA ARG A 74 -6.17 9.67 15.45
C ARG A 74 -4.64 9.69 15.31
N ILE A 75 -3.94 8.71 15.89
CA ILE A 75 -2.48 8.61 15.79
C ILE A 75 -2.04 8.50 14.33
N THR A 76 -2.73 7.68 13.56
CA THR A 76 -2.50 7.50 12.12
C THR A 76 -2.61 8.81 11.35
N ARG A 77 -3.71 9.57 11.54
CA ARG A 77 -3.89 10.88 10.92
C ARG A 77 -2.80 11.89 11.33
N VAL A 78 -2.38 11.87 12.60
CA VAL A 78 -1.27 12.72 13.09
C VAL A 78 0.05 12.37 12.40
N GLN A 79 0.36 11.08 12.23
CA GLN A 79 1.58 10.65 11.52
C GLN A 79 1.59 11.09 10.05
N LEU A 80 0.45 10.94 9.36
CA LEU A 80 0.32 11.42 7.98
C LEU A 80 0.49 12.93 7.89
N ARG A 81 -0.12 13.67 8.82
CA ARG A 81 0.03 15.12 8.91
C ARG A 81 1.49 15.53 9.13
N GLN A 82 2.23 14.84 9.98
CA GLN A 82 3.66 15.11 10.17
C GLN A 82 4.46 14.93 8.87
N ILE A 83 4.12 13.93 8.05
CA ILE A 83 4.76 13.70 6.75
C ILE A 83 4.39 14.81 5.77
N VAL A 84 3.11 15.19 5.71
CA VAL A 84 2.63 16.34 4.91
C VAL A 84 3.40 17.59 5.31
N ASP A 85 3.46 17.91 6.61
CA ASP A 85 4.18 19.05 7.15
C ASP A 85 5.67 19.02 6.83
N ALA A 86 6.28 17.85 6.84
CA ALA A 86 7.70 17.72 6.54
C ALA A 86 8.02 17.85 5.04
N ARG A 87 7.11 17.42 4.15
CA ARG A 87 7.35 17.36 2.69
C ARG A 87 6.71 18.49 1.87
N HIS A 88 5.66 19.13 2.37
CA HIS A 88 4.87 20.13 1.64
C HIS A 88 4.72 21.43 2.43
N ARG A 89 4.58 22.55 1.71
CA ARG A 89 4.21 23.83 2.30
C ARG A 89 2.70 23.99 2.14
N ILE A 90 1.97 23.95 3.25
CA ILE A 90 0.52 24.14 3.26
C ILE A 90 0.19 25.24 4.26
N ASP A 91 -0.59 26.22 3.82
CA ASP A 91 -1.06 27.29 4.68
C ASP A 91 -2.08 26.77 5.70
N SER A 92 -1.99 27.24 6.95
CA SER A 92 -2.84 26.78 8.05
C SER A 92 -4.34 26.96 7.76
N ARG A 93 -4.73 28.02 7.03
CA ARG A 93 -6.12 28.28 6.63
C ARG A 93 -6.59 27.36 5.51
N ALA A 94 -5.72 27.03 4.55
CA ALA A 94 -6.02 26.12 3.46
C ALA A 94 -6.12 24.65 3.91
N ARG A 95 -5.72 24.35 5.15
CA ARG A 95 -5.77 23.02 5.76
C ARG A 95 -7.06 22.75 6.53
N GLU A 96 -7.74 23.78 7.03
CA GLU A 96 -8.86 23.61 7.95
C GLU A 96 -9.99 22.81 7.30
N GLY A 97 -10.36 21.67 7.90
CA GLY A 97 -11.37 20.75 7.37
C GLY A 97 -10.93 19.86 6.20
N ARG A 98 -9.69 19.95 5.72
CA ARG A 98 -9.17 19.18 4.56
C ARG A 98 -8.23 18.03 4.93
N ASP A 99 -8.18 17.64 6.21
CA ASP A 99 -7.24 16.62 6.69
C ASP A 99 -7.37 15.28 5.97
N GLU A 100 -8.59 14.82 5.67
CA GLU A 100 -8.81 13.55 4.96
C GLU A 100 -8.43 13.62 3.48
N GLU A 101 -8.77 14.74 2.81
CA GLU A 101 -8.38 15.00 1.43
C GLU A 101 -6.85 15.05 1.29
N LEU A 102 -6.16 15.71 2.22
CA LEU A 102 -4.70 15.78 2.24
C LEU A 102 -4.06 14.41 2.47
N CYS A 103 -4.66 13.57 3.31
CA CYS A 103 -4.21 12.19 3.51
C CYS A 103 -4.39 11.35 2.24
N GLU A 104 -5.54 11.46 1.56
CA GLU A 104 -5.82 10.77 0.30
C GLU A 104 -4.81 11.20 -0.78
N LEU A 105 -4.62 12.50 -0.97
CA LEU A 105 -3.67 13.06 -1.94
C LEU A 105 -2.22 12.65 -1.63
N LEU A 106 -1.84 12.62 -0.35
CA LEU A 106 -0.51 12.16 0.06
C LEU A 106 -0.32 10.70 -0.33
N LEU A 107 -1.21 9.81 0.12
CA LEU A 107 -1.06 8.36 -0.10
C LEU A 107 -1.17 7.96 -1.57
N ASN A 108 -1.92 8.72 -2.37
CA ASN A 108 -2.00 8.54 -3.82
C ASN A 108 -0.84 9.20 -4.61
N SER A 109 0.15 9.79 -3.93
CA SER A 109 1.28 10.53 -4.56
C SER A 109 0.84 11.73 -5.41
N GLN A 110 -0.31 12.33 -5.12
CA GLN A 110 -0.92 13.43 -5.88
C GLN A 110 -0.80 14.80 -5.19
N LEU A 111 -0.34 14.82 -3.93
CA LEU A 111 -0.27 16.06 -3.16
C LEU A 111 0.65 17.11 -3.77
N GLY A 112 1.78 16.71 -4.38
CA GLY A 112 2.71 17.64 -5.02
C GLY A 112 2.20 18.28 -6.31
N THR A 113 1.16 17.71 -6.92
CA THR A 113 0.46 18.26 -8.09
C THR A 113 -0.65 19.24 -7.69
N SER A 114 -1.03 19.29 -6.41
CA SER A 114 -2.03 20.23 -5.92
C SER A 114 -1.44 21.64 -5.84
N PRO A 115 -2.14 22.69 -6.32
CA PRO A 115 -1.67 24.07 -6.24
C PRO A 115 -1.50 24.56 -4.80
N ASP A 116 -2.26 23.98 -3.87
CA ASP A 116 -2.29 24.39 -2.46
C ASP A 116 -1.18 23.76 -1.61
N ALA A 117 -0.40 22.83 -2.16
CA ALA A 117 0.57 22.04 -1.40
C ALA A 117 1.90 21.80 -2.15
N PRO A 118 2.61 22.86 -2.59
CA PRO A 118 3.87 22.69 -3.30
C PRO A 118 4.91 21.92 -2.46
N PRO A 119 5.70 21.04 -3.08
CA PRO A 119 6.74 20.28 -2.38
C PRO A 119 7.84 21.22 -1.86
N LYS A 120 8.39 20.90 -0.69
CA LYS A 120 9.55 21.61 -0.14
C LYS A 120 10.81 21.26 -0.94
N ARG A 121 11.67 22.26 -1.16
CA ARG A 121 12.93 22.11 -1.93
C ARG A 121 13.93 21.14 -1.29
N ARG A 122 13.89 20.97 0.03
CA ARG A 122 14.74 20.04 0.78
C ARG A 122 13.85 19.10 1.56
N ASN A 123 13.64 17.91 0.99
CA ASN A 123 12.94 16.83 1.68
C ASN A 123 14.03 15.96 2.31
N GLY A 124 14.07 15.88 3.63
CA GLY A 124 14.87 14.87 4.30
C GLY A 124 14.33 13.48 3.98
N ASP A 125 15.19 12.45 4.01
CA ASP A 125 14.73 11.07 3.91
C ASP A 125 13.94 10.71 5.17
N ILE A 126 12.61 10.72 5.03
CA ILE A 126 11.69 10.27 6.05
C ILE A 126 11.32 8.84 5.69
N GLY A 127 12.04 7.88 6.25
CA GLY A 127 11.65 6.47 6.18
C GLY A 127 10.45 6.22 7.11
N SER A 128 9.23 6.25 6.57
CA SER A 128 7.99 6.02 7.34
C SER A 128 7.07 5.00 6.67
N LEU A 129 6.29 4.24 7.45
CA LEU A 129 5.41 3.18 6.93
C LEU A 129 4.56 3.73 5.77
N TRP A 130 4.09 4.97 5.91
CA TRP A 130 3.27 5.65 4.93
C TRP A 130 3.98 5.94 3.59
N VAL A 131 5.29 6.14 3.60
CA VAL A 131 6.08 6.27 2.35
C VAL A 131 6.20 4.90 1.67
N ASP A 132 6.38 3.84 2.44
CA ASP A 132 6.40 2.48 1.90
C ASP A 132 5.03 2.10 1.33
N VAL A 133 3.95 2.36 2.07
CA VAL A 133 2.55 2.16 1.62
C VAL A 133 2.26 2.96 0.35
N GLN A 134 2.66 4.24 0.30
CA GLN A 134 2.51 5.07 -0.91
C GLN A 134 3.24 4.46 -2.12
N CYS A 135 4.45 3.93 -1.92
CA CYS A 135 5.21 3.24 -2.96
C CYS A 135 4.48 1.96 -3.40
N HIS A 136 4.06 1.12 -2.45
CA HIS A 136 3.40 -0.15 -2.73
C HIS A 136 2.02 0.01 -3.36
N LEU A 137 1.23 1.03 -2.99
CA LEU A 137 -0.02 1.36 -3.66
C LEU A 137 0.22 1.60 -5.15
N ARG A 138 1.27 2.37 -5.49
CA ARG A 138 1.63 2.62 -6.89
C ARG A 138 2.06 1.36 -7.61
N THR A 139 2.92 0.55 -7.00
CA THR A 139 3.42 -0.70 -7.58
C THR A 139 2.30 -1.72 -7.82
N LEU A 140 1.35 -1.81 -6.88
CA LEU A 140 0.20 -2.71 -6.98
C LEU A 140 -0.95 -2.13 -7.82
N GLY A 141 -0.80 -0.90 -8.32
CA GLY A 141 -1.87 -0.22 -9.08
C GLY A 141 -3.13 0.00 -8.25
N LEU A 142 -3.00 0.27 -6.94
CA LEU A 142 -4.09 0.56 -6.01
C LEU A 142 -4.17 2.05 -5.69
N LYS A 143 -5.35 2.51 -5.30
CA LYS A 143 -5.57 3.88 -4.81
C LYS A 143 -6.44 3.87 -3.56
N LEU A 144 -6.29 4.91 -2.74
CA LEU A 144 -7.27 5.22 -1.70
C LEU A 144 -8.26 6.26 -2.24
N ALA A 145 -9.54 6.05 -1.97
CA ALA A 145 -10.60 6.95 -2.40
C ALA A 145 -11.76 6.94 -1.40
N THR A 146 -12.64 7.93 -1.50
CA THR A 146 -13.92 7.92 -0.79
C THR A 146 -14.90 6.98 -1.48
N ALA A 147 -15.27 5.89 -0.80
CA ALA A 147 -16.27 4.96 -1.26
C ALA A 147 -17.66 5.60 -1.20
N PRO A 148 -18.46 5.51 -2.28
CA PRO A 148 -19.81 6.04 -2.28
C PRO A 148 -20.68 5.30 -1.25
N ALA A 149 -21.67 5.99 -0.70
CA ALA A 149 -22.67 5.35 0.16
C ALA A 149 -23.39 4.26 -0.65
N CYS A 150 -23.48 3.05 -0.09
CA CYS A 150 -24.12 1.92 -0.73
C CYS A 150 -25.53 1.77 -0.14
N THR A 151 -26.54 2.13 -0.93
CA THR A 151 -27.96 2.09 -0.53
C THR A 151 -28.43 0.68 -0.19
N ASP A 152 -27.87 -0.33 -0.87
CA ASP A 152 -28.31 -1.72 -0.75
C ASP A 152 -27.85 -2.37 0.57
N THR A 153 -26.72 -1.92 1.12
CA THR A 153 -26.17 -2.41 2.39
C THR A 153 -26.38 -1.44 3.56
N GLY A 154 -26.98 -0.27 3.31
CA GLY A 154 -27.14 0.80 4.30
C GLY A 154 -25.82 1.38 4.81
N SER A 155 -24.73 1.24 4.03
CA SER A 155 -23.40 1.71 4.45
C SER A 155 -23.21 3.17 4.06
N GLU A 156 -22.84 3.99 5.03
CA GLU A 156 -22.46 5.39 4.79
C GLU A 156 -21.19 5.49 3.92
N ALA A 157 -20.98 6.67 3.32
CA ALA A 157 -19.78 6.97 2.57
C ALA A 157 -18.55 6.84 3.48
N ALA A 158 -17.58 6.04 3.06
CA ALA A 158 -16.38 5.77 3.84
C ALA A 158 -15.17 6.37 3.12
N THR A 159 -14.43 7.24 3.80
CA THR A 159 -13.21 7.83 3.26
C THR A 159 -12.04 6.86 3.35
N LEU A 160 -11.01 7.09 2.53
CA LEU A 160 -9.74 6.32 2.56
C LEU A 160 -9.94 4.80 2.42
N GLN A 161 -10.80 4.37 1.50
CA GLN A 161 -11.01 2.97 1.13
C GLN A 161 -10.13 2.56 -0.04
N LEU A 162 -9.67 1.31 -0.05
CA LEU A 162 -8.85 0.77 -1.12
C LEU A 162 -9.70 0.49 -2.38
N ARG A 163 -9.23 1.00 -3.51
CA ARG A 163 -9.85 0.85 -4.83
C ARG A 163 -8.82 0.36 -5.85
N VAL A 164 -9.25 -0.57 -6.70
CA VAL A 164 -8.53 -0.94 -7.92
C VAL A 164 -8.97 0.01 -9.04
N PRO A 165 -8.14 0.92 -9.57
CA PRO A 165 -8.58 1.94 -10.54
C PRO A 165 -9.12 1.38 -11.84
N HIS A 166 -8.67 0.19 -12.26
CA HIS A 166 -9.05 -0.45 -13.51
C HIS A 166 -10.25 -1.39 -13.37
N HIS A 167 -10.89 -1.44 -12.21
CA HIS A 167 -12.04 -2.30 -11.93
C HIS A 167 -13.03 -1.55 -11.02
N ASP A 168 -14.34 -1.78 -11.16
CA ASP A 168 -15.33 -1.18 -10.26
C ASP A 168 -15.33 -1.77 -8.83
N LYS A 169 -14.29 -2.54 -8.49
CA LYS A 169 -14.16 -3.25 -7.21
C LYS A 169 -13.48 -2.37 -6.17
N TRP A 170 -14.18 -2.24 -5.05
CA TRP A 170 -13.63 -1.75 -3.79
C TRP A 170 -13.15 -2.95 -2.97
N LEU A 171 -12.00 -2.79 -2.31
CA LEU A 171 -11.51 -3.82 -1.40
C LEU A 171 -12.11 -3.56 -0.01
N ASP A 172 -12.76 -4.59 0.51
CA ASP A 172 -13.37 -4.62 1.83
C ASP A 172 -12.48 -5.36 2.84
N HIS A 173 -12.90 -5.39 4.10
CA HIS A 173 -12.15 -6.06 5.16
C HIS A 173 -11.95 -7.58 4.93
N ARG A 174 -12.72 -8.21 4.03
CA ARG A 174 -12.61 -9.65 3.69
C ARG A 174 -11.68 -9.92 2.51
N THR A 175 -11.45 -8.94 1.66
CA THR A 175 -10.58 -9.04 0.49
C THR A 175 -9.20 -8.45 0.73
N VAL A 176 -9.06 -7.59 1.75
CA VAL A 176 -7.77 -7.05 2.23
C VAL A 176 -7.06 -8.00 3.21
N LEU A 177 -7.80 -8.91 3.87
CA LEU A 177 -7.29 -9.86 4.88
C LEU A 177 -7.33 -11.31 4.43
#